data_AF-A0A1G0FHQ8-F1
#
_entry.id   AF-A0A1G0FHQ8-F1
#
_cell.length_a   1.000
_cell.length_b   1.000
_cell.length_c   1.000
_cell.angle_alpha   90.00
_cell.angle_beta   90.00
_cell.angle_gamma   90.00
#
_symmetry.space_group_name_H-M   'P 1'
#
loop_
_entity.id
_entity.type
_entity.pdbx_description
1 polymer ?
#
loop_
_entity_poly.entity_id
_entity_poly.type
_entity_poly.pdbx_seq_one_letter_code
_entity_poly.pdbx_strand_id
1 'polypeptide(L)'
;MLKLLEKLIACPSITPEDAGCQAILTQELKKINFHCESLPFGPVKNLWARLGSEKPLFVFAGHTDVVPPGPLKEWVHPPFAFTLQKDLVFGRGTADMKGAIAAMVVACREFLEKQKKIKGSLAFLITSDEEGPDNVDGTQKVIDVLNARKEKIDYCIVGEPSGKHTVGDEIKMGRRGSLSGLLKIIGKQGHVAYPQHAKNPLALAIPFLQRLQETSWDQGNSFFPPTSFQFVSLRSDTQALNVIPSHLNINFNFRYSPEITAEKIQAKVIALLQQCTLDYEIKWIHSAIPFLTPPGTLTCLVTKIIEKTQGFTPKLTTDGGTSDARFIAPTGAQVLELGLCRESIHQTNEHTTIKDLETLKTLYREILFSLF
;
A
#
# COMPACT_ATOMS: atom_id res chain seq x y z
N MET A 1 -4.16 -13.79 20.66
CA MET A 1 -4.25 -12.95 19.45
C MET A 1 -5.43 -11.99 19.54
N LEU A 2 -6.67 -12.48 19.66
CA LEU A 2 -7.88 -11.63 19.69
C LEU A 2 -7.84 -10.49 20.73
N LYS A 3 -7.36 -10.74 21.95
CA LYS A 3 -7.19 -9.69 22.98
C LYS A 3 -6.23 -8.57 22.57
N LEU A 4 -5.21 -8.85 21.75
CA LEU A 4 -4.31 -7.82 21.24
C LEU A 4 -5.01 -7.04 20.13
N LEU A 5 -5.67 -7.74 19.21
CA LEU A 5 -6.46 -7.12 18.14
C LEU A 5 -7.56 -6.20 18.69
N GLU A 6 -8.27 -6.63 19.73
CA GLU A 6 -9.27 -5.83 20.45
C GLU A 6 -8.71 -4.50 20.94
N LYS A 7 -7.55 -4.52 21.60
CA LYS A 7 -6.87 -3.30 22.07
C LYS A 7 -6.45 -2.38 20.92
N LEU A 8 -5.98 -2.96 19.81
CA LEU A 8 -5.58 -2.18 18.63
C LEU A 8 -6.80 -1.55 17.95
N ILE A 9 -7.91 -2.28 17.77
CA ILE A 9 -9.14 -1.74 17.17
C ILE A 9 -9.76 -0.64 18.02
N ALA A 10 -9.66 -0.75 19.35
CA ALA A 10 -10.12 0.27 20.29
C ALA A 10 -9.37 1.60 20.17
N CYS A 11 -8.20 1.62 19.51
CA CYS A 11 -7.48 2.86 19.21
C CYS A 11 -8.02 3.46 17.89
N PRO A 12 -8.68 4.64 17.92
CA PRO A 12 -9.16 5.32 16.72
C PRO A 12 -8.02 6.01 15.98
N SER A 13 -7.07 5.21 15.49
CA SER A 13 -5.82 5.63 14.86
C SER A 13 -6.01 6.10 13.42
N ILE A 14 -6.82 7.13 13.21
CA ILE A 14 -7.01 7.69 11.86
C ILE A 14 -5.73 8.40 11.45
N THR A 15 -5.23 8.11 10.26
CA THR A 15 -3.98 8.65 9.71
C THR A 15 -3.84 10.17 9.93
N PRO A 16 -2.70 10.67 10.44
CA PRO A 16 -1.47 9.95 10.80
C PRO A 16 -1.38 9.54 12.30
N GLU A 17 -2.48 9.63 13.06
CA GLU A 17 -2.47 9.43 14.51
C GLU A 17 -2.36 7.94 14.87
N ASP A 18 -1.36 7.58 15.67
CA ASP A 18 -1.19 6.21 16.20
C ASP A 18 -2.23 5.84 17.26
N ALA A 19 -2.77 6.83 17.98
CA ALA A 19 -3.76 6.66 19.04
C ALA A 19 -3.37 5.65 20.15
N GLY A 20 -2.07 5.36 20.33
CA GLY A 20 -1.54 4.47 21.37
C GLY A 20 -1.26 3.04 20.92
N CYS A 21 -1.49 2.71 19.64
CA CYS A 21 -1.22 1.37 19.10
C CYS A 21 0.25 0.96 19.28
N GLN A 22 1.22 1.78 18.87
CA GLN A 22 2.65 1.47 18.99
C GLN A 22 3.12 1.37 20.45
N ALA A 23 2.46 2.05 21.39
CA ALA A 23 2.72 1.87 22.81
C ALA A 23 2.27 0.48 23.30
N ILE A 24 1.10 0.03 22.87
CA ILE A 24 0.61 -1.34 23.14
C ILE A 24 1.57 -2.38 22.52
N LEU A 25 1.99 -2.18 21.26
CA LEU A 25 2.93 -3.08 20.58
C LEU A 25 4.28 -3.11 21.28
N THR A 26 4.81 -1.96 21.70
CA THR A 26 6.07 -1.87 22.46
C THR A 26 5.99 -2.68 23.75
N GLN A 27 4.87 -2.62 24.47
CA GLN A 27 4.68 -3.41 25.69
C GLN A 27 4.65 -4.92 25.40
N GLU A 28 3.96 -5.35 24.34
CA GLU A 28 3.90 -6.78 23.97
C GLU A 28 5.25 -7.30 23.47
N LEU A 29 5.96 -6.54 22.66
CA LEU A 29 7.26 -6.93 22.09
C LEU A 29 8.38 -6.96 23.14
N LYS A 30 8.38 -6.05 24.12
CA LYS A 30 9.33 -6.09 25.24
C LYS A 30 9.21 -7.35 26.09
N LYS A 31 7.99 -7.93 26.23
CA LYS A 31 7.78 -9.20 26.96
C LYS A 31 8.49 -10.39 26.30
N ILE A 32 8.79 -10.29 25.01
CA ILE A 32 9.54 -11.28 24.23
C ILE A 32 10.94 -10.76 23.84
N ASN A 33 11.50 -9.86 24.65
CA ASN A 33 12.89 -9.36 24.62
C ASN A 33 13.29 -8.52 23.40
N PHE A 34 12.35 -7.93 22.67
CA PHE A 34 12.68 -6.97 21.62
C PHE A 34 13.17 -5.64 22.22
N HIS A 35 14.22 -5.08 21.63
CA HIS A 35 14.62 -3.70 21.82
C HIS A 35 13.75 -2.80 20.93
N CYS A 36 12.89 -2.00 21.54
CA CYS A 36 11.98 -1.09 20.84
C CYS A 36 12.55 0.33 20.79
N GLU A 37 12.79 0.82 19.59
CA GLU A 37 13.22 2.18 19.26
C GLU A 37 12.04 2.93 18.62
N SER A 38 11.60 4.02 19.23
CA SER A 38 10.59 4.91 18.64
C SER A 38 11.28 5.96 17.78
N LEU A 39 10.80 6.12 16.55
CA LEU A 39 11.33 7.02 15.53
C LEU A 39 10.24 7.97 15.02
N PRO A 40 9.85 9.00 15.80
CA PRO A 40 8.86 9.97 15.36
C PRO A 40 9.45 10.96 14.35
N PHE A 41 8.70 11.27 13.30
CA PHE A 41 9.01 12.31 12.33
C PHE A 41 7.75 13.13 12.06
N GLY A 42 7.81 14.45 12.33
CA GLY A 42 6.62 15.29 12.25
C GLY A 42 5.47 14.74 13.12
N PRO A 43 4.24 14.61 12.58
CA PRO A 43 3.11 14.03 13.29
C PRO A 43 3.11 12.48 13.29
N VAL A 44 3.97 11.85 12.50
CA VAL A 44 3.99 10.39 12.28
C VAL A 44 4.85 9.71 13.33
N LYS A 45 4.33 8.62 13.90
CA LYS A 45 5.09 7.74 14.80
C LYS A 45 5.53 6.50 14.05
N ASN A 46 6.79 6.13 14.24
CA ASN A 46 7.30 4.86 13.77
C ASN A 46 7.92 4.07 14.92
N LEU A 47 7.85 2.74 14.81
CA LEU A 47 8.43 1.78 15.74
C LEU A 47 9.36 0.86 14.98
N TRP A 48 10.64 0.89 15.33
CA TRP A 48 11.61 -0.14 14.98
C TRP A 48 11.88 -1.00 16.21
N ALA A 49 11.39 -2.24 16.22
CA ALA A 49 11.63 -3.17 17.32
C ALA A 49 12.47 -4.33 16.83
N ARG A 50 13.65 -4.56 17.44
CA ARG A 50 14.59 -5.59 16.98
C ARG A 50 15.02 -6.55 18.09
N LEU A 51 15.11 -7.84 17.75
CA LEU A 51 15.70 -8.91 18.54
C LEU A 51 16.91 -9.48 17.78
N GLY A 52 18.06 -9.57 18.44
CA GLY A 52 19.31 -10.03 17.82
C GLY A 52 20.04 -8.94 17.02
N SER A 53 21.30 -9.22 16.67
CA SER A 53 22.21 -8.31 15.97
C SER A 53 22.87 -8.94 14.73
N GLU A 54 22.63 -10.23 14.50
CA GLU A 54 23.25 -11.02 13.43
C GLU A 54 22.36 -11.12 12.18
N LYS A 55 22.96 -11.53 11.06
CA LYS A 55 22.24 -11.89 9.85
C LYS A 55 21.77 -13.36 9.87
N PRO A 56 20.70 -13.70 9.13
CA PRO A 56 19.85 -12.79 8.36
C PRO A 56 18.94 -11.95 9.27
N LEU A 57 18.62 -10.73 8.84
CA LEU A 57 17.57 -9.90 9.45
C LEU A 57 16.26 -10.11 8.70
N PHE A 58 15.29 -10.72 9.39
CA PHE A 58 13.91 -10.84 8.94
C PHE A 58 13.03 -9.79 9.62
N VAL A 59 12.20 -9.10 8.84
CA VAL A 59 11.34 -8.00 9.30
C VAL A 59 9.87 -8.31 9.01
N PHE A 60 9.01 -8.13 10.02
CA PHE A 60 7.60 -7.90 9.79
C PHE A 60 7.35 -6.40 9.65
N ALA A 61 6.68 -5.98 8.57
CA ALA A 61 6.32 -4.59 8.35
C ALA A 61 4.79 -4.42 8.32
N GLY A 62 4.32 -3.26 8.74
CA GLY A 62 2.91 -2.90 8.70
C GLY A 62 2.61 -1.52 9.24
N HIS A 63 1.32 -1.20 9.34
CA HIS A 63 0.89 0.12 9.77
C HIS A 63 -0.26 0.05 10.79
N THR A 64 -0.29 1.05 11.66
CA THR A 64 -1.24 1.16 12.78
C THR A 64 -2.38 2.12 12.47
N ASP A 65 -2.16 3.04 11.55
CA ASP A 65 -3.19 3.93 11.09
C ASP A 65 -4.23 3.22 10.24
N VAL A 66 -5.40 3.81 10.17
CA VAL A 66 -6.55 3.31 9.43
C VAL A 66 -7.24 4.46 8.70
N VAL A 67 -7.84 4.17 7.55
CA VAL A 67 -8.67 5.16 6.85
C VAL A 67 -9.88 5.59 7.68
N PRO A 68 -10.43 6.81 7.45
CA PRO A 68 -11.65 7.25 8.10
C PRO A 68 -12.79 6.22 8.00
N PRO A 69 -13.63 6.06 9.03
CA PRO A 69 -14.70 5.07 9.03
C PRO A 69 -15.86 5.43 8.10
N GLY A 70 -15.92 6.68 7.59
CA GLY A 70 -17.07 7.17 6.85
C GLY A 70 -18.29 7.39 7.75
N PRO A 71 -19.52 7.36 7.19
CA PRO A 71 -20.74 7.63 7.95
C PRO A 71 -21.03 6.56 9.01
N LEU A 72 -20.98 6.92 10.29
CA LEU A 72 -21.16 5.98 11.42
C LEU A 72 -22.51 5.24 11.40
N LYS A 73 -23.55 5.83 10.81
CA LYS A 73 -24.89 5.22 10.67
C LYS A 73 -24.93 4.00 9.74
N GLU A 74 -23.92 3.83 8.87
CA GLU A 74 -23.81 2.71 7.93
C GLU A 74 -23.06 1.51 8.53
N TRP A 75 -22.53 1.69 9.75
CA TRP A 75 -21.91 0.62 10.50
C TRP A 75 -22.95 -0.13 11.35
N VAL A 76 -22.95 -1.46 11.22
CA VAL A 76 -23.73 -2.37 12.05
C VAL A 76 -23.19 -2.38 13.49
N HIS A 77 -21.87 -2.30 13.64
CA HIS A 77 -21.15 -2.22 14.92
C HIS A 77 -20.22 -1.01 14.92
N PRO A 78 -20.01 -0.31 16.05
CA PRO A 78 -19.13 0.85 16.07
C PRO A 78 -17.73 0.53 15.51
N PRO A 79 -17.17 1.35 14.61
CA PRO A 79 -15.95 1.01 13.87
C PRO A 79 -14.72 0.78 14.75
N PHE A 80 -14.65 1.44 15.90
CA PHE A 80 -13.54 1.32 16.85
C PHE A 80 -13.92 0.48 18.08
N ALA A 81 -14.91 -0.40 17.95
CA ALA A 81 -15.26 -1.40 18.95
C ALA A 81 -15.07 -2.79 18.37
N PHE A 82 -14.16 -3.57 18.96
CA PHE A 82 -14.01 -4.98 18.62
C PHE A 82 -15.34 -5.69 18.85
N THR A 83 -15.91 -6.24 17.77
CA THR A 83 -17.15 -7.00 17.86
C THR A 83 -16.96 -8.37 17.23
N LEU A 84 -17.08 -9.42 18.05
CA LEU A 84 -17.15 -10.79 17.56
C LEU A 84 -18.61 -11.19 17.40
N GLN A 85 -19.04 -11.43 16.17
CA GLN A 85 -20.37 -11.94 15.85
C GLN A 85 -20.23 -13.22 15.02
N LYS A 86 -20.61 -14.36 15.63
CA LYS A 86 -20.35 -15.71 15.10
C LYS A 86 -18.84 -15.93 14.91
N ASP A 87 -18.39 -16.09 13.69
CA ASP A 87 -17.00 -16.31 13.29
C ASP A 87 -16.31 -15.05 12.75
N LEU A 88 -17.07 -13.96 12.58
CA LEU A 88 -16.60 -12.69 12.05
C LEU A 88 -16.18 -11.73 13.18
N VAL A 89 -14.98 -11.19 13.04
CA VAL A 89 -14.45 -10.10 13.84
C VAL A 89 -14.64 -8.81 13.06
N PHE A 90 -15.39 -7.87 13.61
CA PHE A 90 -15.66 -6.56 13.02
C PHE A 90 -14.85 -5.45 13.72
N GLY A 91 -14.49 -4.44 12.93
CA GLY A 91 -13.84 -3.21 13.37
C GLY A 91 -12.95 -2.65 12.27
N ARG A 92 -12.85 -1.32 12.18
CA ARG A 92 -11.92 -0.64 11.26
C ARG A 92 -10.49 -1.05 11.58
N GLY A 93 -9.77 -1.48 10.56
CA GLY A 93 -8.41 -2.00 10.61
C GLY A 93 -8.29 -3.48 10.98
N THR A 94 -9.41 -4.19 11.13
CA THR A 94 -9.39 -5.64 11.38
C THR A 94 -8.70 -6.40 10.25
N ALA A 95 -9.08 -6.13 9.01
CA ALA A 95 -8.46 -6.69 7.82
C ALA A 95 -7.21 -5.89 7.43
N ASP A 96 -7.22 -4.56 7.64
CA ASP A 96 -6.21 -3.65 7.11
C ASP A 96 -5.62 -2.66 8.15
N MET A 97 -4.55 -2.99 8.86
CA MET A 97 -3.93 -4.32 8.94
C MET A 97 -3.62 -4.73 10.39
N LYS A 98 -4.37 -4.21 11.36
CA LYS A 98 -4.20 -4.52 12.80
C LYS A 98 -4.36 -6.01 13.10
N GLY A 99 -5.20 -6.71 12.33
CA GLY A 99 -5.33 -8.18 12.40
C GLY A 99 -4.01 -8.89 12.08
N ALA A 100 -3.34 -8.48 10.99
CA ALA A 100 -2.05 -9.02 10.60
C ALA A 100 -0.96 -8.67 11.64
N ILE A 101 -0.93 -7.43 12.17
CA ILE A 101 0.00 -7.04 13.25
C ILE A 101 -0.19 -7.94 14.47
N ALA A 102 -1.43 -8.17 14.90
CA ALA A 102 -1.70 -9.05 16.03
C ALA A 102 -1.24 -10.50 15.75
N ALA A 103 -1.43 -10.99 14.52
CA ALA A 103 -0.96 -12.30 14.09
C ALA A 103 0.57 -12.39 14.10
N MET A 104 1.30 -11.38 13.60
CA MET A 104 2.76 -11.32 13.60
C MET A 104 3.34 -11.38 15.02
N VAL A 105 2.82 -10.55 15.94
CA VAL A 105 3.27 -10.51 17.34
C VAL A 105 3.04 -11.85 18.03
N VAL A 106 1.88 -12.47 17.83
CA VAL A 106 1.56 -13.76 18.46
C VAL A 106 2.39 -14.88 17.83
N ALA A 107 2.56 -14.90 16.50
CA ALA A 107 3.41 -15.86 15.81
C ALA A 107 4.86 -15.81 16.31
N CYS A 108 5.40 -14.60 16.47
CA CYS A 108 6.74 -14.40 17.02
C CYS A 108 6.86 -14.91 18.46
N ARG A 109 5.87 -14.64 19.32
CA ARG A 109 5.84 -15.20 20.68
C ARG A 109 5.81 -16.73 20.67
N GLU A 110 4.90 -17.35 19.92
CA GLU A 110 4.78 -18.82 19.83
C GLU A 110 6.08 -19.46 19.30
N PHE A 111 6.74 -18.79 18.35
CA PHE A 111 8.04 -19.22 17.82
C PHE A 111 9.13 -19.14 18.89
N LEU A 112 9.30 -18.01 19.58
CA LEU A 112 10.34 -17.81 20.59
C LEU A 112 10.15 -18.66 21.86
N GLU A 113 8.91 -19.00 22.21
CA GLU A 113 8.62 -19.94 23.31
C GLU A 113 9.22 -21.34 23.04
N LYS A 114 9.21 -21.78 21.78
CA LYS A 114 9.80 -23.07 21.36
C LYS A 114 11.28 -22.95 21.02
N GLN A 115 11.68 -21.83 20.41
CA GLN A 115 13.04 -21.57 19.93
C GLN A 115 13.70 -20.45 20.74
N LYS A 116 14.25 -20.79 21.91
CA LYS A 116 14.82 -19.80 22.85
C LYS A 116 16.03 -19.04 22.32
N LYS A 117 16.70 -19.55 21.28
CA LYS A 117 17.84 -18.91 20.63
C LYS A 117 17.69 -19.01 19.11
N ILE A 118 17.81 -17.88 18.43
CA ILE A 118 17.79 -17.79 16.97
C ILE A 118 19.18 -17.44 16.44
N LYS A 119 19.51 -17.94 15.25
CA LYS A 119 20.70 -17.53 14.49
C LYS A 119 20.29 -16.45 13.48
N GLY A 120 20.54 -15.19 13.80
CA GLY A 120 20.12 -14.03 13.01
C GLY A 120 19.32 -13.03 13.84
N SER A 121 18.48 -12.25 13.19
CA SER A 121 17.68 -11.19 13.82
C SER A 121 16.23 -11.18 13.35
N LEU A 122 15.34 -10.79 14.26
CA LEU A 122 13.93 -10.51 13.97
C LEU A 122 13.65 -9.04 14.25
N ALA A 123 12.87 -8.39 13.41
CA ALA A 123 12.39 -7.05 13.71
C ALA A 123 10.96 -6.79 13.27
N PHE A 124 10.38 -5.72 13.82
CA PHE A 124 9.13 -5.11 13.41
C PHE A 124 9.42 -3.68 12.95
N LEU A 125 8.89 -3.32 11.78
CA LEU A 125 8.85 -1.95 11.26
C LEU A 125 7.39 -1.54 11.18
N ILE A 126 6.94 -0.67 12.09
CA ILE A 126 5.53 -0.25 12.15
C ILE A 126 5.43 1.26 12.01
N THR A 127 4.61 1.74 11.07
CA THR A 127 4.30 3.17 10.87
C THR A 127 2.89 3.52 11.37
N SER A 128 2.61 4.81 11.56
CA SER A 128 1.26 5.36 11.77
C SER A 128 0.81 6.24 10.60
N ASP A 129 1.46 6.14 9.44
CA ASP A 129 1.08 6.85 8.23
C ASP A 129 1.50 6.06 6.99
N GLU A 130 0.75 4.99 6.69
CA GLU A 130 0.82 4.30 5.39
C GLU A 130 -0.27 4.86 4.46
N GLU A 131 -1.48 5.07 4.99
CA GLU A 131 -2.68 5.40 4.21
C GLU A 131 -2.76 6.88 3.81
N GLY A 132 -1.83 7.70 4.31
CA GLY A 132 -1.82 9.13 4.07
C GLY A 132 -1.52 9.48 2.62
N PRO A 133 -1.86 10.71 2.19
CA PRO A 133 -1.62 11.15 0.82
C PRO A 133 -0.14 11.48 0.54
N ASP A 134 0.60 11.86 1.59
CA ASP A 134 2.01 12.25 1.49
C ASP A 134 2.95 11.12 1.92
N ASN A 135 2.62 10.39 3.01
CA ASN A 135 3.34 9.20 3.51
C ASN A 135 4.88 9.32 3.46
N VAL A 136 5.38 10.54 3.68
CA VAL A 136 6.80 10.92 3.58
C VAL A 136 7.56 10.78 4.90
N ASP A 137 6.85 10.75 6.02
CA ASP A 137 7.41 10.73 7.38
C ASP A 137 7.28 9.34 8.05
N GLY A 138 6.68 8.37 7.36
CA GLY A 138 6.50 7.00 7.81
C GLY A 138 7.69 6.08 7.52
N THR A 139 7.42 4.91 6.93
CA THR A 139 8.40 3.86 6.65
C THR A 139 9.62 4.35 5.88
N GLN A 140 9.45 5.31 4.95
CA GLN A 140 10.58 5.86 4.19
C GLN A 140 11.67 6.46 5.09
N LYS A 141 11.29 7.25 6.10
CA LYS A 141 12.26 7.84 7.06
C LYS A 141 12.94 6.79 7.91
N VAL A 142 12.21 5.74 8.30
CA VAL A 142 12.81 4.62 9.02
C VAL A 142 13.88 3.94 8.15
N ILE A 143 13.56 3.69 6.87
CA ILE A 143 14.54 3.15 5.91
C ILE A 143 15.76 4.06 5.75
N ASP A 144 15.58 5.39 5.70
CA ASP A 144 16.70 6.34 5.67
C ASP A 144 17.61 6.21 6.90
N VAL A 145 17.03 6.09 8.11
CA VAL A 145 17.77 5.87 9.36
C VAL A 145 18.54 4.54 9.31
N LEU A 146 17.89 3.45 8.90
CA LEU A 146 18.51 2.13 8.79
C LEU A 146 19.67 2.12 7.80
N ASN A 147 19.50 2.77 6.65
CA ASN A 147 20.55 2.93 5.64
C ASN A 147 21.74 3.74 6.17
N ALA A 148 21.49 4.86 6.86
CA ALA A 148 22.52 5.70 7.43
C ALA A 148 23.41 4.93 8.43
N ARG A 149 22.81 4.03 9.22
CA ARG A 149 23.55 3.14 10.15
C ARG A 149 23.92 1.78 9.57
N LYS A 150 23.78 1.59 8.25
CA LYS A 150 24.14 0.37 7.49
C LYS A 150 23.46 -0.91 8.01
N GLU A 151 22.25 -0.76 8.56
CA GLU A 151 21.43 -1.87 9.03
C GLU A 151 20.59 -2.42 7.87
N LYS A 152 21.06 -3.51 7.26
CA LYS A 152 20.43 -4.10 6.08
C LYS A 152 19.37 -5.14 6.44
N ILE A 153 18.20 -5.00 5.84
CA ILE A 153 17.12 -5.99 5.87
C ILE A 153 17.40 -7.05 4.80
N ASP A 154 17.37 -8.33 5.17
CA ASP A 154 17.55 -9.43 4.21
C ASP A 154 16.18 -9.93 3.70
N TYR A 155 15.20 -10.06 4.60
CA TYR A 155 13.85 -10.54 4.32
C TYR A 155 12.79 -9.66 4.98
N CYS A 156 11.68 -9.40 4.28
CA CYS A 156 10.55 -8.67 4.84
C CYS A 156 9.21 -9.28 4.43
N ILE A 157 8.30 -9.45 5.39
CA ILE A 157 6.89 -9.72 5.13
C ILE A 157 6.08 -8.49 5.56
N VAL A 158 5.43 -7.85 4.61
CA VAL A 158 4.43 -6.81 4.89
C VAL A 158 3.07 -7.47 5.07
N GLY A 159 2.36 -7.12 6.14
CA GLY A 159 1.09 -7.77 6.51
C GLY A 159 -0.15 -7.21 5.81
N GLU A 160 0.04 -6.47 4.72
CA GLU A 160 -1.04 -5.97 3.88
C GLU A 160 -2.00 -7.09 3.46
N PRO A 161 -3.30 -6.80 3.35
CA PRO A 161 -4.30 -7.78 2.96
C PRO A 161 -4.06 -8.26 1.52
N SER A 162 -3.45 -9.44 1.40
CA SER A 162 -3.09 -10.04 0.11
C SER A 162 -4.10 -11.08 -0.38
N GLY A 163 -4.82 -11.73 0.54
CA GLY A 163 -5.74 -12.83 0.23
C GLY A 163 -6.93 -12.35 -0.61
N LYS A 164 -7.35 -13.14 -1.59
CA LYS A 164 -8.50 -12.83 -2.44
C LYS A 164 -9.78 -13.46 -1.90
N HIS A 165 -9.74 -14.76 -1.65
CA HIS A 165 -10.85 -15.57 -1.16
C HIS A 165 -10.49 -16.28 0.14
N THR A 166 -9.24 -16.68 0.31
CA THR A 166 -8.70 -17.27 1.54
C THR A 166 -7.31 -16.75 1.81
N VAL A 167 -6.91 -16.73 3.09
CA VAL A 167 -5.55 -16.35 3.45
C VAL A 167 -4.53 -17.24 2.75
N GLY A 168 -3.55 -16.60 2.10
CA GLY A 168 -2.45 -17.26 1.40
C GLY A 168 -2.75 -17.70 -0.03
N ASP A 169 -3.95 -17.52 -0.58
CA ASP A 169 -4.19 -17.82 -2.01
C ASP A 169 -3.42 -16.91 -2.97
N GLU A 170 -3.12 -15.69 -2.55
CA GLU A 170 -2.31 -14.71 -3.25
C GLU A 170 -1.20 -14.14 -2.34
N ILE A 171 -0.01 -14.04 -2.90
CA ILE A 171 1.13 -13.31 -2.33
C ILE A 171 1.47 -12.16 -3.28
N LYS A 172 1.70 -10.96 -2.75
CA LYS A 172 2.21 -9.86 -3.58
C LYS A 172 3.73 -9.88 -3.54
N MET A 173 4.35 -10.05 -4.71
CA MET A 173 5.80 -10.01 -4.86
C MET A 173 6.29 -8.69 -5.45
N GLY A 174 5.38 -7.77 -5.71
CA GLY A 174 5.63 -6.48 -6.33
C GLY A 174 4.34 -5.70 -6.45
N ARG A 175 4.44 -4.40 -6.76
CA ARG A 175 3.29 -3.55 -7.08
C ARG A 175 3.66 -2.61 -8.22
N ARG A 176 2.65 -2.18 -8.97
CA ARG A 176 2.80 -1.13 -9.99
C ARG A 176 2.99 0.23 -9.32
N GLY A 177 3.68 1.14 -10.01
CA GLY A 177 3.70 2.54 -9.63
C GLY A 177 2.36 3.21 -9.90
N SER A 178 2.16 4.39 -9.30
CA SER A 178 0.98 5.23 -9.49
C SER A 178 1.41 6.65 -9.76
N LEU A 179 1.10 7.16 -10.96
CA LEU A 179 1.39 8.52 -11.36
C LEU A 179 0.11 9.19 -11.85
N SER A 180 -0.30 10.25 -11.17
CA SER A 180 -1.48 11.04 -11.55
C SER A 180 -1.06 12.36 -12.15
N GLY A 181 -1.78 12.79 -13.19
CA GLY A 181 -1.65 14.12 -13.78
C GLY A 181 -2.92 14.94 -13.56
N LEU A 182 -2.74 16.16 -13.05
CA LEU A 182 -3.77 17.20 -13.00
C LEU A 182 -3.44 18.21 -14.10
N LEU A 183 -4.08 18.07 -15.25
CA LEU A 183 -3.83 18.85 -16.45
C LEU A 183 -4.94 19.89 -16.65
N LYS A 184 -4.56 21.13 -16.92
CA LYS A 184 -5.46 22.20 -17.33
C LYS A 184 -5.05 22.70 -18.70
N ILE A 185 -5.90 22.48 -19.70
CA ILE A 185 -5.72 23.03 -21.05
C ILE A 185 -6.36 24.41 -21.10
N ILE A 186 -5.59 25.41 -21.54
CA ILE A 186 -5.96 26.82 -21.56
C ILE A 186 -6.54 27.17 -22.92
N GLY A 187 -7.71 27.78 -22.89
CA GLY A 187 -8.40 28.33 -24.05
C GLY A 187 -8.70 29.81 -23.87
N LYS A 188 -9.77 30.26 -24.51
CA LYS A 188 -10.31 31.62 -24.38
C LYS A 188 -11.82 31.54 -24.48
N GLN A 189 -12.49 31.96 -23.41
CA GLN A 189 -13.94 31.97 -23.33
C GLN A 189 -14.55 32.94 -24.35
N GLY A 190 -15.75 32.60 -24.84
CA GLY A 190 -16.52 33.46 -25.73
C GLY A 190 -17.92 32.91 -26.02
N HIS A 191 -18.73 33.68 -26.73
CA HIS A 191 -20.06 33.24 -27.14
C HIS A 191 -19.95 32.23 -28.30
N VAL A 192 -20.71 31.13 -28.25
CA VAL A 192 -20.63 30.04 -29.25
C VAL A 192 -20.91 30.50 -30.68
N ALA A 193 -21.72 31.55 -30.87
CA ALA A 193 -22.02 32.13 -32.17
C ALA A 193 -20.86 32.93 -32.81
N TYR A 194 -19.80 33.26 -32.03
CA TYR A 194 -18.64 34.02 -32.52
C TYR A 194 -17.33 33.29 -32.23
N PRO A 195 -17.14 32.06 -32.78
CA PRO A 195 -16.00 31.22 -32.47
C PRO A 195 -14.66 31.87 -32.81
N GLN A 196 -14.61 32.79 -33.78
CA GLN A 196 -13.41 33.53 -34.17
C GLN A 196 -12.83 34.43 -33.05
N HIS A 197 -13.61 34.72 -32.00
CA HIS A 197 -13.15 35.50 -30.84
C HIS A 197 -12.77 34.63 -29.63
N ALA A 198 -12.96 33.31 -29.74
CA ALA A 198 -12.74 32.31 -28.70
C ALA A 198 -11.67 31.30 -29.11
N LYS A 199 -11.17 30.53 -28.13
CA LYS A 199 -10.26 29.39 -28.34
C LYS A 199 -10.80 28.23 -27.52
N ASN A 200 -11.54 27.32 -28.15
CA ASN A 200 -12.26 26.27 -27.43
C ASN A 200 -11.30 25.16 -26.95
N PRO A 201 -11.04 25.02 -25.64
CA PRO A 201 -10.07 24.06 -25.13
C PRO A 201 -10.54 22.61 -25.31
N LEU A 202 -11.86 22.34 -25.37
CA LEU A 202 -12.38 20.99 -25.59
C LEU A 202 -12.05 20.51 -27.01
N ALA A 203 -12.32 21.35 -28.01
CA ALA A 203 -12.04 21.01 -29.40
C ALA A 203 -10.54 20.79 -29.64
N LEU A 204 -9.70 21.65 -29.03
CA LEU A 204 -8.24 21.54 -29.12
C LEU A 204 -7.69 20.28 -28.43
N ALA A 205 -8.33 19.84 -27.34
CA ALA A 205 -7.88 18.68 -26.58
C ALA A 205 -8.17 17.34 -27.27
N ILE A 206 -9.17 17.24 -28.16
CA ILE A 206 -9.62 15.97 -28.77
C ILE A 206 -8.45 15.16 -29.37
N PRO A 207 -7.58 15.73 -30.23
CA PRO A 207 -6.46 14.97 -30.82
C PRO A 207 -5.46 14.48 -29.76
N PHE A 208 -5.20 15.29 -28.73
CA PHE A 208 -4.34 14.91 -27.62
C PHE A 208 -4.94 13.76 -26.81
N LEU A 209 -6.22 13.86 -26.45
CA LEU A 209 -6.93 12.83 -25.68
C LEU A 209 -6.94 11.49 -26.40
N GLN A 210 -7.21 11.51 -27.71
CA GLN A 210 -7.19 10.31 -28.54
C GLN A 210 -5.80 9.68 -28.57
N ARG A 211 -4.75 10.47 -28.87
CA ARG A 211 -3.36 9.96 -28.90
C ARG A 211 -2.94 9.40 -27.55
N LEU A 212 -3.33 10.05 -26.45
CA LEU A 212 -2.98 9.60 -25.11
C LEU A 212 -3.64 8.25 -24.78
N GLN A 213 -4.91 8.08 -25.14
CA GLN A 213 -5.66 6.83 -24.97
C GLN A 213 -5.11 5.67 -25.83
N GLU A 214 -4.67 5.97 -27.06
CA GLU A 214 -4.13 4.99 -28.01
C GLU A 214 -2.65 4.66 -27.77
N THR A 215 -1.98 5.42 -26.90
CA THR A 215 -0.56 5.21 -26.62
C THR A 215 -0.35 3.89 -25.87
N SER A 216 0.41 2.98 -26.48
CA SER A 216 1.06 1.89 -25.76
C SER A 216 2.28 2.42 -24.99
N TRP A 217 2.32 2.13 -23.69
CA TRP A 217 3.35 2.64 -22.77
C TRP A 217 4.51 1.67 -22.60
N ASP A 218 4.20 0.39 -22.46
CA ASP A 218 5.11 -0.75 -22.49
C ASP A 218 4.31 -2.01 -22.88
N GLN A 219 4.96 -3.17 -22.87
CA GLN A 219 4.32 -4.48 -23.11
C GLN A 219 4.20 -5.30 -21.82
N GLY A 220 4.46 -4.69 -20.65
CA GLY A 220 4.66 -5.41 -19.40
C GLY A 220 5.83 -6.39 -19.46
N ASN A 221 5.80 -7.38 -18.58
CA ASN A 221 6.77 -8.47 -18.54
C ASN A 221 6.14 -9.73 -17.91
N SER A 222 6.95 -10.73 -17.55
CA SER A 222 6.45 -11.97 -16.94
C SER A 222 5.72 -11.79 -15.61
N PHE A 223 5.91 -10.66 -14.94
CA PHE A 223 5.35 -10.37 -13.61
C PHE A 223 4.34 -9.22 -13.61
N PHE A 224 4.40 -8.32 -14.58
CA PHE A 224 3.54 -7.15 -14.66
C PHE A 224 2.73 -7.11 -15.95
N PRO A 225 1.43 -6.79 -15.89
CA PRO A 225 0.69 -6.42 -17.09
C PRO A 225 1.28 -5.13 -17.68
N PRO A 226 0.94 -4.80 -18.94
CA PRO A 226 1.31 -3.52 -19.51
C PRO A 226 0.87 -2.33 -18.65
N THR A 227 1.66 -1.26 -18.67
CA THR A 227 1.30 0.01 -18.03
C THR A 227 -0.06 0.48 -18.54
N SER A 228 -0.97 0.73 -17.61
CA SER A 228 -2.33 1.15 -17.91
C SER A 228 -2.51 2.64 -17.67
N PHE A 229 -3.11 3.33 -18.63
CA PHE A 229 -3.54 4.72 -18.53
C PHE A 229 -5.06 4.78 -18.43
N GLN A 230 -5.60 5.67 -17.57
CA GLN A 230 -7.04 5.92 -17.45
C GLN A 230 -7.32 7.41 -17.23
N PHE A 231 -8.30 7.95 -17.95
CA PHE A 231 -8.92 9.23 -17.60
C PHE A 231 -9.81 9.05 -16.37
N VAL A 232 -9.63 9.94 -15.39
CA VAL A 232 -10.41 9.94 -14.13
C VAL A 232 -11.53 10.98 -14.19
N SER A 233 -11.27 12.16 -14.75
CA SER A 233 -12.30 13.19 -14.93
C SER A 233 -11.93 14.20 -16.01
N LEU A 234 -12.91 14.65 -16.79
CA LEU A 234 -12.80 15.77 -17.73
C LEU A 234 -13.90 16.79 -17.39
N ARG A 235 -13.54 18.04 -17.07
CA ARG A 235 -14.48 19.08 -16.61
C ARG A 235 -14.12 20.47 -17.14
N SER A 236 -15.12 21.21 -17.62
CA SER A 236 -15.01 22.65 -17.92
C SER A 236 -15.75 23.50 -16.87
N ASP A 237 -15.48 24.80 -16.87
CA ASP A 237 -15.96 25.78 -15.90
C ASP A 237 -17.37 26.34 -16.18
N THR A 238 -17.83 26.27 -17.43
CA THR A 238 -19.15 26.80 -17.82
C THR A 238 -20.26 25.75 -17.75
N GLN A 239 -21.42 26.18 -17.26
CA GLN A 239 -22.70 25.45 -17.36
C GLN A 239 -23.63 26.05 -18.43
N ALA A 240 -23.28 27.20 -19.00
CA ALA A 240 -24.11 27.90 -19.98
C ALA A 240 -23.95 27.28 -21.38
N LEU A 241 -25.09 26.96 -22.03
CA LEU A 241 -25.12 26.26 -23.32
C LEU A 241 -24.60 27.09 -24.51
N ASN A 242 -24.51 28.41 -24.35
CA ASN A 242 -24.07 29.35 -25.39
C ASN A 242 -22.66 29.92 -25.14
N VAL A 243 -21.90 29.34 -24.21
CA VAL A 243 -20.56 29.82 -23.82
C VAL A 243 -19.51 28.75 -24.10
N ILE A 244 -18.48 29.11 -24.85
CA ILE A 244 -17.24 28.34 -24.99
C ILE A 244 -16.41 28.54 -23.72
N PRO A 245 -15.91 27.48 -23.05
CA PRO A 245 -15.19 27.62 -21.78
C PRO A 245 -13.81 28.24 -21.93
N SER A 246 -13.29 28.78 -20.82
CA SER A 246 -11.93 29.35 -20.77
C SER A 246 -10.83 28.29 -20.63
N HIS A 247 -11.16 27.12 -20.07
CA HIS A 247 -10.22 26.03 -19.87
C HIS A 247 -10.93 24.65 -19.79
N LEU A 248 -10.14 23.58 -19.86
CA LEU A 248 -10.57 22.21 -19.62
C LEU A 248 -9.63 21.57 -18.59
N ASN A 249 -10.19 21.08 -17.48
CA ASN A 249 -9.45 20.31 -16.48
C ASN A 249 -9.58 18.81 -16.78
N ILE A 250 -8.45 18.11 -16.80
CA ILE A 250 -8.33 16.69 -17.07
C ILE A 250 -7.50 16.07 -15.95
N ASN A 251 -8.09 15.11 -15.24
CA ASN A 251 -7.38 14.27 -14.30
C ASN A 251 -7.22 12.88 -14.92
N PHE A 252 -6.02 12.32 -14.83
CA PHE A 252 -5.74 10.97 -15.31
C PHE A 252 -4.74 10.28 -14.38
N ASN A 253 -4.71 8.94 -14.45
CA ASN A 253 -3.80 8.12 -13.66
C ASN A 253 -3.14 7.05 -14.53
N PHE A 254 -1.88 6.79 -14.22
CA PHE A 254 -1.10 5.67 -14.71
C PHE A 254 -0.88 4.67 -13.58
N ARG A 255 -1.18 3.40 -13.85
CA ARG A 255 -0.62 2.28 -13.09
C ARG A 255 0.47 1.64 -13.94
N TYR A 256 1.73 1.92 -13.58
CA TYR A 256 2.86 1.64 -14.46
C TYR A 256 3.78 0.54 -13.94
N SER A 257 4.33 -0.24 -14.87
CA SER A 257 5.25 -1.35 -14.59
C SER A 257 6.70 -0.85 -14.44
N PRO A 258 7.63 -1.67 -13.93
CA PRO A 258 9.07 -1.34 -13.92
C PRO A 258 9.70 -1.11 -15.30
N GLU A 259 9.04 -1.48 -16.41
CA GLU A 259 9.57 -1.31 -17.78
C GLU A 259 9.66 0.16 -18.20
N ILE A 260 8.93 1.05 -17.51
CA ILE A 260 8.92 2.49 -17.77
C ILE A 260 9.01 3.26 -16.45
N THR A 261 9.67 4.42 -16.49
CA THR A 261 9.77 5.29 -15.31
C THR A 261 8.71 6.40 -15.37
N ALA A 262 8.40 6.99 -14.22
CA ALA A 262 7.48 8.12 -14.15
C ALA A 262 7.95 9.28 -15.04
N GLU A 263 9.25 9.56 -15.06
CA GLU A 263 9.87 10.64 -15.86
C GLU A 263 9.67 10.39 -17.36
N LYS A 264 9.80 9.14 -17.81
CA LYS A 264 9.54 8.76 -19.22
C LYS A 264 8.07 8.92 -19.59
N ILE A 265 7.15 8.55 -18.68
CA ILE A 265 5.71 8.76 -18.87
C ILE A 265 5.43 10.27 -19.01
N GLN A 266 5.91 11.06 -18.05
CA GLN A 266 5.74 12.52 -18.03
C GLN A 266 6.29 13.16 -19.31
N ALA A 267 7.51 12.79 -19.72
CA ALA A 267 8.14 13.30 -20.93
C ALA A 267 7.32 12.98 -22.19
N LYS A 268 6.77 11.76 -22.29
CA LYS A 268 5.92 11.36 -23.43
C LYS A 268 4.58 12.11 -23.43
N VAL A 269 3.95 12.31 -22.27
CA VAL A 269 2.74 13.15 -22.15
C VAL A 269 3.02 14.59 -22.58
N ILE A 270 4.13 15.17 -22.11
CA ILE A 270 4.57 16.52 -22.50
C ILE A 270 4.81 16.62 -24.01
N ALA A 271 5.47 15.62 -24.61
CA ALA A 271 5.68 15.57 -26.06
C ALA A 271 4.35 15.54 -26.84
N LEU A 272 3.35 14.78 -26.37
CA LEU A 272 2.02 14.75 -26.99
C LEU A 272 1.30 16.11 -26.88
N LEU A 273 1.39 16.78 -25.72
CA LEU A 273 0.83 18.13 -25.54
C LEU A 273 1.46 19.14 -26.51
N GLN A 274 2.80 19.09 -26.66
CA GLN A 274 3.54 19.96 -27.57
C GLN A 274 3.21 19.70 -29.05
N GLN A 275 3.06 18.43 -29.45
CA GLN A 275 2.65 18.08 -30.82
C GLN A 275 1.26 18.61 -31.19
N CYS A 276 0.38 18.78 -30.20
CA CYS A 276 -0.95 19.36 -30.39
C CYS A 276 -0.96 20.88 -30.22
N THR A 277 0.19 21.53 -29.99
CA THR A 277 0.31 23.00 -29.80
C THR A 277 -0.68 23.55 -28.76
N LEU A 278 -0.82 22.83 -27.63
CA LEU A 278 -1.71 23.20 -26.54
C LEU A 278 -1.01 24.14 -25.55
N ASP A 279 -1.73 25.15 -25.08
CA ASP A 279 -1.34 25.92 -23.89
C ASP A 279 -1.86 25.16 -22.67
N TYR A 280 -0.99 24.86 -21.70
CA TYR A 280 -1.39 24.05 -20.55
C TYR A 280 -0.61 24.34 -19.27
N GLU A 281 -1.24 24.00 -18.16
CA GLU A 281 -0.62 23.81 -16.85
C GLU A 281 -0.77 22.34 -16.46
N ILE A 282 0.28 21.71 -15.95
CA ILE A 282 0.20 20.34 -15.45
C ILE A 282 0.91 20.20 -14.12
N LYS A 283 0.21 19.59 -13.15
CA LYS A 283 0.79 19.15 -11.88
C LYS A 283 0.82 17.64 -11.85
N TRP A 284 1.97 17.08 -11.52
CA TRP A 284 2.16 15.65 -11.35
C TRP A 284 2.10 15.27 -9.88
N ILE A 285 1.47 14.14 -9.58
CA ILE A 285 1.43 13.53 -8.26
C ILE A 285 1.93 12.11 -8.40
N HIS A 286 3.10 11.83 -7.82
CA HIS A 286 3.72 10.52 -7.88
C HIS A 286 3.50 9.80 -6.55
N SER A 287 2.43 8.99 -6.50
CA SER A 287 2.02 8.34 -5.25
C SER A 287 2.76 7.04 -4.97
N ALA A 288 3.28 6.36 -6.00
CA ALA A 288 4.01 5.11 -5.81
C ALA A 288 5.02 4.83 -6.92
N ILE A 289 6.17 4.26 -6.53
CA ILE A 289 7.19 3.71 -7.44
C ILE A 289 6.94 2.19 -7.54
N PRO A 290 7.05 1.58 -8.74
CA PRO A 290 6.91 0.14 -8.87
C PRO A 290 8.08 -0.55 -8.19
N PHE A 291 7.80 -1.71 -7.58
CA PHE A 291 8.84 -2.57 -7.04
C PHE A 291 8.54 -4.02 -7.38
N LEU A 292 9.59 -4.82 -7.44
CA LEU A 292 9.52 -6.25 -7.64
C LEU A 292 10.58 -6.91 -6.77
N THR A 293 10.16 -7.91 -6.00
CA THR A 293 11.03 -8.91 -5.41
C THR A 293 11.11 -10.07 -6.39
N PRO A 294 12.23 -10.27 -7.10
CA PRO A 294 12.38 -11.42 -7.98
C PRO A 294 12.18 -12.73 -7.21
N PRO A 295 11.74 -13.81 -7.89
CA PRO A 295 11.68 -15.12 -7.25
C PRO A 295 13.03 -15.51 -6.65
N GLY A 296 13.02 -15.88 -5.37
CA GLY A 296 14.20 -16.18 -4.58
C GLY A 296 13.88 -17.03 -3.35
N THR A 297 14.76 -16.95 -2.34
CA THR A 297 14.65 -17.71 -1.10
C THR A 297 13.31 -17.49 -0.41
N LEU A 298 12.90 -16.24 -0.22
CA LEU A 298 11.69 -15.91 0.54
C LEU A 298 10.43 -16.35 -0.20
N THR A 299 10.30 -16.10 -1.51
CA THR A 299 9.15 -16.57 -2.30
C THR A 299 9.06 -18.08 -2.27
N CYS A 300 10.17 -18.80 -2.47
CA CYS A 300 10.16 -20.26 -2.47
C CYS A 300 9.76 -20.84 -1.10
N LEU A 301 10.29 -20.25 -0.03
CA LEU A 301 9.99 -20.66 1.34
C LEU A 301 8.51 -20.44 1.69
N VAL A 302 7.98 -19.23 1.43
CA VAL A 302 6.58 -18.92 1.73
C VAL A 302 5.63 -19.76 0.87
N THR A 303 5.92 -19.96 -0.41
CA THR A 303 5.14 -20.85 -1.29
C THR A 303 5.06 -22.26 -0.72
N LYS A 304 6.19 -22.87 -0.34
CA LYS A 304 6.23 -24.22 0.23
C LYS A 304 5.46 -24.33 1.55
N ILE A 305 5.53 -23.28 2.38
CA ILE A 305 4.80 -23.25 3.66
C ILE A 305 3.30 -23.22 3.41
N ILE A 306 2.82 -22.40 2.47
CA ILE A 306 1.40 -22.34 2.13
C ILE A 306 0.95 -23.68 1.55
N GLU A 307 1.72 -24.28 0.63
CA GLU A 307 1.42 -25.61 0.09
C GLU A 307 1.30 -26.66 1.19
N LYS A 308 2.24 -26.68 2.14
CA LYS A 308 2.26 -27.64 3.25
C LYS A 308 1.11 -27.42 4.24
N THR A 309 0.77 -26.17 4.54
CA THR A 309 -0.18 -25.83 5.62
C THR A 309 -1.62 -25.69 5.13
N GLN A 310 -1.83 -25.30 3.88
CA GLN A 310 -3.14 -25.03 3.29
C GLN A 310 -3.52 -26.02 2.17
N GLY A 311 -2.56 -26.75 1.60
CA GLY A 311 -2.81 -27.77 0.57
C GLY A 311 -3.01 -27.21 -0.84
N PHE A 312 -2.66 -25.95 -1.09
CA PHE A 312 -2.71 -25.32 -2.41
C PHE A 312 -1.47 -24.46 -2.68
N THR A 313 -1.16 -24.25 -3.96
CA THR A 313 -0.07 -23.36 -4.38
C THR A 313 -0.58 -21.91 -4.46
N PRO A 314 0.06 -20.95 -3.75
CA PRO A 314 -0.29 -19.54 -3.84
C PRO A 314 0.01 -18.97 -5.22
N LYS A 315 -0.83 -18.04 -5.67
CA LYS A 315 -0.54 -17.23 -6.85
C LYS A 315 0.36 -16.06 -6.47
N LEU A 316 1.50 -15.95 -7.15
CA LEU A 316 2.35 -14.77 -7.06
C LEU A 316 1.79 -13.68 -7.96
N THR A 317 1.52 -12.50 -7.41
CA THR A 317 0.83 -11.42 -8.13
C THR A 317 1.48 -10.06 -7.88
N THR A 318 1.17 -9.09 -8.75
CA THR A 318 1.62 -7.69 -8.68
C THR A 318 0.47 -6.69 -8.86
N ASP A 319 -0.77 -7.18 -8.80
CA ASP A 319 -1.99 -6.41 -9.00
C ASP A 319 -2.41 -5.65 -7.73
N GLY A 320 -3.54 -4.93 -7.82
CA GLY A 320 -4.06 -4.09 -6.72
C GLY A 320 -3.36 -2.73 -6.58
N GLY A 321 -3.44 -2.19 -5.34
CA GLY A 321 -2.87 -0.90 -4.93
C GLY A 321 -1.35 -0.91 -4.74
N THR A 322 -0.85 -0.15 -3.76
CA THR A 322 0.56 -0.15 -3.36
C THR A 322 0.66 -0.50 -1.87
N SER A 323 1.87 -0.52 -1.33
CA SER A 323 2.15 -0.66 0.09
C SER A 323 3.52 -0.05 0.42
N ASP A 324 3.85 0.07 1.69
CA ASP A 324 5.18 0.51 2.13
C ASP A 324 6.34 -0.42 1.74
N ALA A 325 6.04 -1.62 1.20
CA ALA A 325 7.04 -2.47 0.56
C ALA A 325 7.85 -1.72 -0.53
N ARG A 326 7.27 -0.68 -1.15
CA ARG A 326 7.94 0.18 -2.14
C ARG A 326 9.15 0.92 -1.59
N PHE A 327 9.24 1.13 -0.28
CA PHE A 327 10.39 1.75 0.38
C PHE A 327 11.43 0.72 0.84
N ILE A 328 10.98 -0.50 1.14
CA ILE A 328 11.84 -1.57 1.69
C ILE A 328 12.53 -2.33 0.56
N ALA A 329 11.80 -2.73 -0.48
CA ALA A 329 12.34 -3.57 -1.57
C ALA A 329 13.54 -2.95 -2.31
N PRO A 330 13.59 -1.63 -2.60
CA PRO A 330 14.74 -1.00 -3.24
C PRO A 330 16.05 -1.08 -2.43
N THR A 331 15.99 -1.39 -1.13
CA THR A 331 17.20 -1.59 -0.30
C THR A 331 17.96 -2.89 -0.63
N GLY A 332 17.37 -3.76 -1.45
CA GLY A 332 17.87 -5.09 -1.77
C GLY A 332 17.28 -6.22 -0.92
N ALA A 333 16.37 -5.89 0.01
CA ALA A 333 15.61 -6.88 0.76
C ALA A 333 14.68 -7.69 -0.15
N GLN A 334 14.50 -8.98 0.14
CA GLN A 334 13.40 -9.73 -0.46
C GLN A 334 12.11 -9.40 0.31
N VAL A 335 11.13 -8.80 -0.36
CA VAL A 335 9.89 -8.31 0.28
C VAL A 335 8.68 -9.00 -0.34
N LEU A 336 7.83 -9.59 0.50
CA LEU A 336 6.51 -10.09 0.07
C LEU A 336 5.42 -9.49 0.93
N GLU A 337 4.24 -9.36 0.36
CA GLU A 337 3.02 -9.05 1.10
C GLU A 337 2.20 -10.33 1.27
N LEU A 338 1.90 -10.65 2.52
CA LEU A 338 1.10 -11.80 2.92
C LEU A 338 0.24 -11.38 4.09
N GLY A 339 -1.08 -11.35 3.92
CA GLY A 339 -2.01 -10.89 4.94
C GLY A 339 -3.39 -11.51 4.84
N LEU A 340 -4.37 -10.84 5.46
CA LEU A 340 -5.77 -11.25 5.49
C LEU A 340 -6.45 -11.06 4.12
N CYS A 341 -7.70 -11.51 4.01
CA CYS A 341 -8.51 -11.29 2.82
C CYS A 341 -8.86 -9.80 2.65
N ARG A 342 -8.70 -9.27 1.43
CA ARG A 342 -8.87 -7.84 1.12
C ARG A 342 -10.31 -7.39 0.84
N GLU A 343 -11.29 -8.28 0.94
CA GLU A 343 -12.66 -8.03 0.47
C GLU A 343 -13.32 -6.81 1.14
N SER A 344 -13.08 -6.62 2.44
CA SER A 344 -13.80 -5.64 3.27
C SER A 344 -13.00 -4.37 3.59
N ILE A 345 -11.76 -4.25 3.08
CA ILE A 345 -10.86 -3.14 3.39
C ILE A 345 -11.46 -1.82 2.89
N HIS A 346 -11.22 -0.75 3.63
CA HIS A 346 -11.69 0.62 3.35
C HIS A 346 -13.22 0.78 3.27
N GLN A 347 -13.99 -0.26 3.60
CA GLN A 347 -15.45 -0.23 3.58
C GLN A 347 -16.02 -0.11 5.00
N THR A 348 -17.29 0.28 5.10
CA THR A 348 -18.08 0.12 6.33
C THR A 348 -18.21 -1.36 6.66
N ASN A 349 -18.25 -1.72 7.95
CA ASN A 349 -18.35 -3.12 8.39
C ASN A 349 -17.15 -3.97 7.96
N GLU A 350 -15.95 -3.37 7.92
CA GLU A 350 -14.71 -4.10 7.75
C GLU A 350 -14.61 -5.24 8.77
N HIS A 351 -14.22 -6.41 8.28
CA HIS A 351 -14.18 -7.64 9.06
C HIS A 351 -13.19 -8.67 8.52
N THR A 352 -12.88 -9.64 9.36
CA THR A 352 -12.19 -10.88 8.98
C THR A 352 -12.78 -12.06 9.76
N THR A 353 -12.37 -13.29 9.45
CA THR A 353 -12.79 -14.48 10.22
C THR A 353 -11.76 -14.84 11.28
N ILE A 354 -12.19 -15.50 12.37
CA ILE A 354 -11.25 -16.11 13.34
C ILE A 354 -10.32 -17.10 12.65
N LYS A 355 -10.87 -17.88 11.70
CA LYS A 355 -10.10 -18.87 10.93
C LYS A 355 -8.95 -18.21 10.16
N ASP A 356 -9.22 -17.11 9.48
CA ASP A 356 -8.21 -16.38 8.69
C ASP A 356 -7.11 -15.81 9.59
N LEU A 357 -7.46 -15.25 10.74
CA LEU A 357 -6.48 -14.78 11.72
C LEU A 357 -5.58 -15.92 12.22
N GLU A 358 -6.15 -17.09 12.56
CA GLU A 358 -5.37 -18.25 13.03
C GLU A 358 -4.52 -18.86 11.92
N THR A 359 -5.03 -18.90 10.69
CA THR A 359 -4.28 -19.31 9.49
C THR A 359 -3.09 -18.39 9.28
N LEU A 360 -3.30 -17.08 9.25
CA LEU A 360 -2.25 -16.10 8.99
C LEU A 360 -1.15 -16.16 10.07
N LYS A 361 -1.54 -16.21 11.35
CA LYS A 361 -0.62 -16.40 12.47
C LYS A 361 0.20 -17.69 12.31
N THR A 362 -0.45 -18.78 11.90
CA THR A 362 0.24 -20.05 11.65
C THR A 362 1.25 -19.93 10.52
N LEU A 363 0.87 -19.33 9.38
CA LEU A 363 1.79 -19.10 8.26
C LEU A 363 3.01 -18.27 8.69
N TYR A 364 2.80 -17.15 9.39
CA TYR A 364 3.90 -16.34 9.92
C TYR A 364 4.81 -17.14 10.85
N ARG A 365 4.26 -17.96 11.74
CA ARG A 365 5.04 -18.78 12.67
C ARG A 365 5.87 -19.83 11.93
N GLU A 366 5.29 -20.51 10.95
CA GLU A 366 6.02 -21.51 10.15
C GLU A 366 7.11 -20.86 9.28
N ILE A 367 6.92 -19.61 8.83
CA ILE A 367 7.96 -18.83 8.15
C ILE A 367 9.15 -18.62 9.09
N LEU A 368 8.91 -18.23 10.34
CA LEU A 368 9.96 -18.06 11.33
C LEU A 368 10.70 -19.39 11.60
N PHE A 369 9.98 -20.49 11.83
CA PHE A 369 10.61 -21.82 12.02
C PHE A 369 11.39 -22.34 10.81
N SER A 370 11.05 -21.91 9.60
CA SER A 370 11.75 -22.35 8.39
C SER A 370 12.99 -21.49 8.11
N LEU A 371 13.06 -20.27 8.65
CA LEU A 371 14.18 -19.34 8.45
C LEU A 371 15.26 -19.44 9.53
N PHE A 372 14.92 -19.81 10.76
CA PHE A 372 15.80 -19.86 11.94
C PHE A 372 15.86 -21.26 12.53
#